data_AF-A0A958ZSU8-F1
#
_entry.id   AF-A0A958ZSU8-F1
#
_cell.length_a   1.000
_cell.length_b   1.000
_cell.length_c   1.000
_cell.angle_alpha   90.00
_cell.angle_beta   90.00
_cell.angle_gamma   90.00
#
_symmetry.space_group_name_H-M   'P 1'
#
loop_
_entity.id
_entity.type
_entity.pdbx_description
1 polymer ?
#
loop_
_entity_poly.entity_id
_entity_poly.type
_entity_poly.pdbx_seq_one_letter_code
_entity_poly.pdbx_strand_id
1 'polypeptide(L)'
;MKNIVAYLQSKEAVFHGSLCLIILYVPHAGHLFKELEHLDMTVSGFTLLNWIYGIALAAVIEFLILVFIINGYRNTGKFYAIVSFFLNAFYYNYWFVALQNPNHENIKTTLISLCICLIHSLAVWQLSELFYRRLNDEKDKMTEWCAECGAGPFPNKRSLDGHISKKHKARKKQPVQKLNSMKKVEAVEITN
;
A
#
# COMPACT_ATOMS: atom_id res chain seq x y z
N MET A 1 0.46 19.60 -21.59
CA MET A 1 -0.72 18.79 -21.25
C MET A 1 -0.48 17.29 -21.33
N LYS A 2 -0.12 16.70 -22.48
CA LYS A 2 0.09 15.24 -22.59
C LYS A 2 1.11 14.68 -21.58
N ASN A 3 2.24 15.37 -21.35
CA ASN A 3 3.25 14.95 -20.37
C ASN A 3 2.76 15.04 -18.92
N ILE A 4 1.91 16.02 -18.60
CA ILE A 4 1.33 16.18 -17.24
C ILE A 4 0.32 15.07 -16.99
N VAL A 5 -0.55 14.77 -17.96
CA VAL A 5 -1.50 13.66 -17.86
C VAL A 5 -0.77 12.33 -17.72
N ALA A 6 0.29 12.12 -18.50
CA ALA A 6 1.13 10.93 -18.39
C ALA A 6 1.81 10.83 -17.00
N TYR A 7 2.29 11.94 -16.46
CA TYR A 7 2.85 11.98 -15.10
C TYR A 7 1.79 11.65 -14.05
N LEU A 8 0.61 12.29 -14.08
CA LEU A 8 -0.47 12.02 -13.12
C LEU A 8 -0.95 10.56 -13.14
N GLN A 9 -0.83 9.88 -14.28
CA GLN A 9 -1.11 8.45 -14.41
C GLN A 9 0.05 7.55 -13.96
N SER A 10 1.26 8.09 -13.83
CA SER A 10 2.48 7.33 -13.49
C SER A 10 2.48 6.83 -12.03
N LYS A 11 3.44 5.93 -11.75
CA LYS A 11 3.74 5.49 -10.37
C LYS A 11 4.39 6.57 -9.54
N GLU A 12 5.21 7.40 -10.18
CA GLU A 12 5.94 8.48 -9.53
C GLU A 12 4.99 9.52 -8.96
N ALA A 13 3.93 9.90 -9.68
CA ALA A 13 2.96 10.88 -9.15
C ALA A 13 2.23 10.37 -7.90
N VAL A 14 1.87 9.08 -7.86
CA VAL A 14 1.22 8.49 -6.68
C VAL A 14 2.21 8.42 -5.52
N PHE A 15 3.45 7.99 -5.78
CA PHE A 15 4.50 7.95 -4.76
C PHE A 15 4.82 9.34 -4.20
N HIS A 16 5.04 10.34 -5.05
CA HIS A 16 5.27 11.72 -4.63
C HIS A 16 4.06 12.29 -3.87
N GLY A 17 2.84 11.97 -4.32
CA GLY A 17 1.62 12.34 -3.61
C GLY A 17 1.57 11.76 -2.19
N SER A 18 1.87 10.47 -2.04
CA SER A 18 1.95 9.82 -0.72
C SER A 18 3.08 10.40 0.15
N LEU A 19 4.24 10.69 -0.43
CA LEU A 19 5.37 11.29 0.28
C LEU A 19 5.04 12.70 0.78
N CYS A 20 4.47 13.55 -0.08
CA CYS A 20 4.02 14.89 0.30
C CYS A 20 2.96 14.83 1.42
N LEU A 21 2.04 13.88 1.33
CA LEU A 21 1.01 13.68 2.34
C LEU A 21 1.64 13.34 3.70
N ILE A 22 2.61 12.42 3.74
CA ILE A 22 3.34 12.07 4.97
C ILE A 22 4.07 13.28 5.55
N ILE A 23 4.81 14.02 4.73
CA ILE A 23 5.55 15.21 5.21
C ILE A 23 4.60 16.23 5.86
N LEU A 24 3.42 16.44 5.28
CA LEU A 24 2.41 17.34 5.83
C LEU A 24 1.69 16.76 7.05
N TYR A 25 1.57 15.44 7.14
CA TYR A 25 0.80 14.76 8.18
C TYR A 25 1.64 14.47 9.44
N VAL A 26 2.96 14.32 9.32
CA VAL A 26 3.86 14.07 10.44
C VAL A 26 3.75 15.13 11.56
N PRO A 27 3.70 16.44 11.29
CA PRO A 27 3.47 17.44 12.34
C PRO A 27 2.12 17.27 13.05
N HIS A 28 1.08 16.89 12.30
CA HIS A 28 -0.25 16.68 12.85
C HIS A 28 -0.31 15.45 13.77
N ALA A 29 0.20 14.31 13.28
CA ALA A 29 0.31 13.09 14.08
C ALA A 29 1.25 13.29 15.28
N GLY A 30 2.31 14.07 15.14
CA GLY A 30 3.22 14.40 16.24
C GLY A 30 2.55 15.19 17.35
N HIS A 31 1.65 16.12 17.02
CA HIS A 31 0.82 16.81 18.01
C HIS A 31 -0.11 15.83 18.74
N LEU A 32 -0.74 14.91 17.99
CA LEU A 32 -1.63 13.89 18.54
C LEU A 32 -0.91 12.97 19.52
N PHE A 33 0.31 12.51 19.18
CA PHE A 33 1.11 11.70 20.11
C PHE A 33 1.50 12.48 21.36
N LYS A 34 1.89 13.74 21.22
CA LYS A 34 2.21 14.60 22.37
C LYS A 34 1.04 14.71 23.36
N GLU A 35 -0.20 14.74 22.89
CA GLU A 35 -1.39 14.84 23.77
C GLU A 35 -1.82 13.50 24.37
N LEU A 36 -1.61 12.39 23.66
CA LEU A 36 -2.00 11.06 24.13
C LEU A 36 -0.96 10.43 25.07
N GLU A 37 0.31 10.81 24.92
CA GLU A 37 1.39 10.17 25.64
C GLU A 37 1.60 10.82 27.01
N HIS A 38 1.69 9.97 28.04
CA HIS A 38 1.77 10.40 29.44
C HIS A 38 3.21 10.73 29.87
N LEU A 39 4.16 10.67 28.93
CA LEU A 39 5.59 10.77 29.19
C LEU A 39 6.01 12.24 29.08
N ASP A 40 6.06 12.92 30.23
CA ASP A 40 6.44 14.33 30.29
C ASP A 40 7.96 14.49 30.38
N MET A 41 8.59 14.90 29.28
CA MET A 41 10.00 15.26 29.18
C MET A 41 10.20 16.79 29.18
N THR A 42 9.30 17.52 29.84
CA THR A 42 9.45 18.98 29.99
C THR A 42 10.68 19.31 30.83
N VAL A 43 11.59 20.11 30.28
CA VAL A 43 12.78 20.60 31.00
C VAL A 43 12.68 22.12 31.12
N SER A 44 12.66 22.63 32.36
CA SER A 44 12.60 24.07 32.66
C SER A 44 11.40 24.79 32.00
N GLY A 45 10.25 24.11 31.89
CA GLY A 45 9.02 24.65 31.26
C GLY A 45 8.98 24.55 29.73
N PHE A 46 10.04 24.08 29.08
CA PHE A 46 10.06 23.88 27.63
C PHE A 46 9.62 22.46 27.25
N THR A 47 8.59 22.36 26.41
CA THR A 47 8.05 21.08 25.89
C THR A 47 8.71 20.62 24.58
N LEU A 48 9.90 21.16 24.25
CA LEU A 48 10.58 20.89 22.98
C LEU A 48 10.89 19.40 22.81
N LEU A 49 11.33 18.71 23.88
CA LEU A 49 11.63 17.28 23.84
C LEU A 49 10.38 16.43 23.58
N ASN A 50 9.24 16.79 24.18
CA ASN A 50 7.94 16.13 23.93
C ASN A 50 7.54 16.27 22.45
N TRP A 51 7.77 17.44 21.86
CA TRP A 51 7.52 17.68 20.43
C TRP A 51 8.45 16.88 19.53
N ILE A 52 9.75 16.87 19.82
CA ILE A 52 10.74 16.10 19.05
C ILE A 52 10.38 14.61 19.08
N TYR A 53 10.06 14.10 20.26
CA TYR A 53 9.67 12.71 20.43
C TYR A 53 8.36 12.38 19.68
N GLY A 54 7.31 13.18 19.87
CA GLY A 54 6.02 12.96 19.19
C GLY A 54 6.16 12.99 17.66
N ILE A 55 6.91 13.95 17.12
CA ILE A 55 7.20 14.05 15.68
C ILE A 55 8.03 12.86 15.21
N ALA A 56 9.04 12.43 15.97
CA ALA A 56 9.87 11.28 15.61
C ALA A 56 9.04 9.98 15.58
N LEU A 57 8.20 9.76 16.59
CA LEU A 57 7.29 8.63 16.65
C LEU A 57 6.31 8.64 15.48
N ALA A 58 5.72 9.80 15.17
CA ALA A 58 4.85 9.98 14.01
C ALA A 58 5.58 9.66 12.70
N ALA A 59 6.78 10.18 12.50
CA ALA A 59 7.56 9.92 11.30
C ALA A 59 7.84 8.42 11.09
N VAL A 60 8.19 7.70 12.17
CA VAL A 60 8.43 6.25 12.11
C VAL A 60 7.14 5.49 11.75
N ILE A 61 6.03 5.80 12.41
CA ILE A 61 4.74 5.12 12.16
C ILE A 61 4.27 5.38 10.72
N GLU A 62 4.25 6.65 10.27
CA GLU A 62 3.86 7.02 8.91
C GLU A 62 4.76 6.38 7.85
N PHE A 63 6.06 6.28 8.12
CA PHE A 63 6.98 5.57 7.23
C PHE A 63 6.67 4.06 7.15
N LEU A 64 6.38 3.41 8.27
CA LEU A 64 6.01 1.99 8.27
C LEU A 64 4.71 1.74 7.51
N ILE A 65 3.72 2.63 7.66
CA ILE A 65 2.46 2.58 6.90
C ILE A 65 2.74 2.70 5.41
N LEU A 66 3.59 3.65 5.01
CA LEU A 66 4.01 3.81 3.61
C LEU A 66 4.64 2.52 3.08
N VAL A 67 5.54 1.89 3.82
CA VAL A 67 6.16 0.61 3.44
C VAL A 67 5.11 -0.48 3.25
N PHE A 68 4.13 -0.60 4.16
CA PHE A 68 3.06 -1.60 4.01
C PHE A 68 2.16 -1.34 2.80
N ILE A 69 1.82 -0.07 2.55
CA ILE A 69 1.03 0.34 1.39
C ILE A 69 1.79 0.06 0.10
N ILE A 70 3.07 0.44 0.03
CA ILE A 70 3.94 0.23 -1.13
C ILE A 70 4.13 -1.27 -1.41
N ASN A 71 4.27 -2.10 -0.38
CA ASN A 71 4.40 -3.55 -0.52
C ASN A 71 3.09 -4.26 -0.89
N GLY A 72 1.97 -3.53 -1.00
CA GLY A 72 0.70 -4.07 -1.48
C GLY A 72 -0.04 -4.90 -0.43
N TYR A 73 0.13 -4.63 0.85
CA TYR A 73 -0.65 -5.32 1.89
C TYR A 73 -2.07 -4.74 1.98
N ARG A 74 -2.97 -5.21 1.11
CA ARG A 74 -4.35 -4.72 0.99
C ARG A 74 -5.12 -4.76 2.31
N ASN A 75 -5.13 -5.90 3.00
CA ASN A 75 -5.91 -6.06 4.22
C ASN A 75 -5.37 -5.20 5.37
N THR A 76 -4.04 -5.08 5.47
CA THR A 76 -3.39 -4.21 6.46
C THR A 76 -3.74 -2.75 6.24
N GLY A 77 -3.71 -2.27 4.99
CA GLY A 77 -4.11 -0.90 4.65
C GLY A 77 -5.58 -0.60 5.00
N LYS A 78 -6.49 -1.54 4.74
CA LYS A 78 -7.91 -1.43 5.13
C LYS A 78 -8.10 -1.39 6.64
N PHE A 79 -7.43 -2.30 7.34
CA PHE A 79 -7.48 -2.33 8.80
C PHE A 79 -6.97 -1.02 9.40
N TYR A 80 -5.84 -0.53 8.91
CA TYR A 80 -5.28 0.75 9.33
C TYR A 80 -6.24 1.91 9.07
N ALA A 81 -6.88 1.99 7.90
CA ALA A 81 -7.85 3.04 7.60
C ALA A 81 -9.03 3.07 8.59
N ILE A 82 -9.56 1.89 8.98
CA ILE A 82 -10.63 1.78 9.97
C ILE A 82 -10.14 2.22 11.35
N VAL A 83 -9.00 1.70 11.79
CA VAL A 83 -8.44 2.04 13.11
C VAL A 83 -8.11 3.53 13.20
N SER A 84 -7.52 4.11 12.15
CA SER A 84 -7.22 5.53 12.04
C SER A 84 -8.48 6.39 12.13
N PHE A 85 -9.60 5.96 11.53
CA PHE A 85 -10.88 6.68 11.65
C PHE A 85 -11.30 6.82 13.11
N PHE A 86 -11.31 5.70 13.85
CA PHE A 86 -11.74 5.68 15.24
C PHE A 86 -10.76 6.42 16.14
N LEU A 87 -9.46 6.21 15.99
CA LEU A 87 -8.45 6.93 16.77
C LEU A 87 -8.60 8.44 16.62
N ASN A 88 -8.75 8.94 15.38
CA ASN A 88 -8.94 10.36 15.13
C ASN A 88 -10.30 10.85 15.69
N ALA A 89 -11.39 10.10 15.51
CA ALA A 89 -12.70 10.48 16.03
C ALA A 89 -12.71 10.58 17.57
N PHE A 90 -12.05 9.64 18.26
CA PHE A 90 -11.91 9.69 19.72
C PHE A 90 -10.97 10.79 20.18
N TYR A 91 -9.84 10.98 19.48
CA TYR A 91 -8.86 12.01 19.79
C TYR A 91 -9.48 13.42 19.77
N TYR A 92 -10.16 13.78 18.68
CA TYR A 92 -10.75 15.10 18.56
C TYR A 92 -11.91 15.35 19.51
N ASN A 93 -12.58 14.27 19.96
CA ASN A 93 -13.62 14.28 20.98
C ASN A 93 -14.84 15.21 20.72
N TYR A 94 -14.93 15.87 19.56
CA TYR A 94 -16.01 16.83 19.26
C TYR A 94 -17.38 16.17 19.31
N TRP A 95 -17.49 14.91 18.88
CA TRP A 95 -18.75 14.15 18.92
C TRP A 95 -19.25 13.98 20.36
N PHE A 96 -18.35 13.79 21.32
CA PHE A 96 -18.70 13.69 22.73
C PHE A 96 -19.11 15.05 23.31
N VAL A 97 -18.40 16.12 22.95
CA VAL A 97 -18.75 17.49 23.33
C VAL A 97 -20.14 17.87 22.81
N ALA A 98 -20.47 17.51 21.57
CA ALA A 98 -21.79 17.74 21.00
C ALA A 98 -22.89 16.89 21.64
N LEU A 99 -22.58 15.67 22.10
CA LEU A 99 -23.53 14.84 22.87
C LEU A 99 -23.84 15.45 24.24
N GLN A 100 -22.83 16.00 24.93
CA GLN A 100 -23.01 16.61 26.24
C GLN A 100 -23.71 17.96 26.15
N ASN A 101 -23.35 18.78 25.16
CA ASN A 101 -23.89 20.14 24.98
C ASN A 101 -24.27 20.36 23.50
N PRO A 102 -25.49 19.97 23.10
CA PRO A 102 -25.93 20.06 21.71
C PRO A 102 -26.28 21.51 21.33
N ASN A 103 -25.26 22.30 20.98
CA ASN A 103 -25.39 23.59 20.33
C ASN A 103 -25.17 23.46 18.81
N HIS A 104 -25.77 24.34 18.01
CA HIS A 104 -25.57 24.39 16.56
C HIS A 104 -24.09 24.45 16.15
N GLU A 105 -23.27 25.16 16.91
CA GLU A 105 -21.82 25.24 16.66
C GLU A 105 -21.13 23.89 16.93
N ASN A 106 -21.40 23.25 18.06
CA ASN A 106 -20.80 21.96 18.42
C ASN A 106 -21.20 20.85 17.44
N ILE A 107 -22.45 20.86 16.97
CA ILE A 107 -22.93 19.92 15.95
C ILE A 107 -22.21 20.15 14.62
N LYS A 108 -22.06 21.41 14.19
CA LYS A 108 -21.30 21.74 12.97
C LYS A 108 -19.85 21.28 13.05
N THR A 109 -19.16 21.58 14.15
CA THR A 109 -17.76 21.19 14.37
C THR A 109 -17.60 19.67 14.41
N THR A 110 -18.54 18.96 15.04
CA THR A 110 -18.57 17.48 15.03
C THR A 110 -18.70 16.93 13.62
N LEU A 111 -19.65 17.44 12.83
CA LEU A 111 -19.87 16.98 11.47
C LEU A 111 -18.63 17.21 10.59
N ILE A 112 -18.04 18.41 10.68
CA ILE A 112 -16.82 18.76 9.94
C ILE A 112 -15.67 17.84 10.34
N SER A 113 -15.45 17.63 11.63
CA SER A 113 -14.40 16.75 12.14
C SER A 113 -14.59 15.30 11.67
N LEU A 114 -15.81 14.75 11.76
CA LEU A 114 -16.10 13.40 11.28
C LEU A 114 -15.92 13.27 9.76
N CYS A 115 -16.28 14.29 8.98
CA CYS A 115 -16.02 14.31 7.54
C CYS A 115 -14.51 14.32 7.24
N ILE A 116 -13.71 15.08 7.99
CA ILE A 116 -12.25 15.09 7.84
C ILE A 116 -11.66 13.72 8.17
N CYS A 117 -12.04 13.12 9.30
CA CYS A 117 -11.62 11.77 9.67
C CYS A 117 -11.99 10.73 8.60
N LEU A 118 -13.21 10.83 8.06
CA LEU A 118 -13.68 9.93 7.00
C LEU A 118 -12.87 10.09 5.72
N ILE A 119 -12.63 11.32 5.26
CA ILE A 119 -11.85 11.60 4.05
C ILE A 119 -10.41 11.08 4.22
N HIS A 120 -9.80 11.30 5.39
CA HIS A 120 -8.47 10.80 5.69
C HIS A 120 -8.41 9.26 5.58
N SER A 121 -9.31 8.57 6.28
CA SER A 121 -9.36 7.10 6.25
C SER A 121 -9.67 6.55 4.86
N LEU A 122 -10.57 7.18 4.11
CA LEU A 122 -10.86 6.80 2.72
C LEU A 122 -9.64 7.00 1.81
N ALA A 123 -8.88 8.08 1.98
CA ALA A 123 -7.67 8.33 1.20
C ALA A 123 -6.65 7.21 1.42
N VAL A 124 -6.40 6.82 2.68
CA VAL A 124 -5.47 5.73 2.99
C VAL A 124 -5.95 4.40 2.43
N TRP A 125 -7.25 4.10 2.55
CA TRP A 125 -7.84 2.91 1.95
C TRP A 125 -7.65 2.89 0.44
N GLN A 126 -7.98 3.97 -0.27
CA GLN A 126 -7.87 4.06 -1.72
C GLN A 126 -6.43 3.94 -2.19
N LEU A 127 -5.48 4.59 -1.51
CA LEU A 127 -4.05 4.43 -1.79
C LEU A 127 -3.62 2.98 -1.64
N SER A 128 -4.01 2.30 -0.56
CA SER A 128 -3.67 0.88 -0.36
C SER A 128 -4.20 -0.03 -1.48
N GLU A 129 -5.42 0.22 -1.97
CA GLU A 129 -6.03 -0.52 -3.08
C GLU A 129 -5.32 -0.23 -4.41
N LEU A 130 -4.99 1.03 -4.67
CA LEU A 130 -4.28 1.44 -5.89
C LEU A 130 -2.89 0.83 -5.98
N PHE A 131 -2.12 0.84 -4.88
CA PHE A 131 -0.79 0.22 -4.84
C PHE A 131 -0.87 -1.31 -4.97
N TYR A 132 -1.83 -1.95 -4.27
CA TYR A 132 -2.05 -3.39 -4.41
C TYR A 132 -2.33 -3.80 -5.86
N ARG A 133 -3.26 -3.11 -6.54
CA ARG A 133 -3.57 -3.38 -7.95
C ARG A 133 -2.35 -3.17 -8.84
N ARG A 134 -1.62 -2.07 -8.66
CA ARG A 134 -0.43 -1.76 -9.47
C ARG A 134 0.74 -2.74 -9.28
N LEU A 135 0.89 -3.31 -8.10
CA LEU A 135 1.89 -4.35 -7.85
C LEU A 135 1.49 -5.67 -8.51
N ASN A 136 0.23 -6.06 -8.43
CA ASN A 136 -0.25 -7.27 -9.10
C ASN A 136 -0.22 -7.14 -10.62
N ASP A 137 -0.63 -5.99 -11.17
CA ASP A 137 -0.53 -5.72 -12.61
C ASP A 137 0.91 -5.81 -13.14
N GLU A 138 1.93 -5.54 -12.29
CA GLU A 138 3.34 -5.72 -12.65
C GLU A 138 3.80 -7.17 -12.55
N LYS A 139 3.37 -7.91 -11.51
CA LYS A 139 3.62 -9.34 -11.42
C LYS A 139 3.04 -10.08 -12.62
N ASP A 140 1.84 -9.70 -13.05
CA ASP A 140 1.17 -10.31 -14.20
C ASP A 140 1.84 -9.97 -15.53
N LYS A 141 2.56 -8.83 -15.61
CA LYS A 141 3.41 -8.49 -16.76
C LYS A 141 4.75 -9.23 -16.73
N MET A 142 5.29 -9.57 -15.56
CA MET A 142 6.59 -10.23 -15.40
C MET A 142 6.44 -11.75 -15.27
N THR A 143 5.96 -12.40 -16.33
CA THR A 143 5.54 -13.80 -16.29
C THR A 143 6.60 -14.81 -16.72
N GLU A 144 7.58 -14.38 -17.52
CA GLU A 144 8.37 -15.33 -18.31
C GLU A 144 9.85 -15.32 -17.93
N TRP A 145 10.38 -16.47 -17.54
CA TRP A 145 11.81 -16.68 -17.28
C TRP A 145 12.40 -17.62 -18.33
N CYS A 146 13.64 -17.38 -18.72
CA CYS A 146 14.34 -18.30 -19.59
C CYS A 146 14.79 -19.53 -18.81
N ALA A 147 14.20 -20.69 -19.10
CA ALA A 147 14.55 -21.96 -18.46
C ALA A 147 16.00 -22.41 -18.74
N GLU A 148 16.63 -21.94 -19.82
CA GLU A 148 17.97 -22.39 -20.22
C GLU A 148 19.11 -21.66 -19.48
N CYS A 149 18.93 -20.38 -19.14
CA CYS A 149 19.97 -19.60 -18.45
C CYS A 149 19.50 -18.90 -17.18
N GLY A 150 18.23 -19.05 -16.81
CA GLY A 150 17.64 -18.32 -15.68
C GLY A 150 17.52 -16.81 -15.91
N ALA A 151 17.71 -16.31 -17.14
CA ALA A 151 17.53 -14.89 -17.43
C ALA A 151 16.05 -14.51 -17.34
N GLY A 152 15.77 -13.36 -16.74
CA GLY A 152 14.41 -12.85 -16.54
C GLY A 152 14.35 -11.84 -15.41
N PRO A 153 13.15 -11.38 -15.05
CA PRO A 153 11.88 -11.69 -15.71
C PRO A 153 11.68 -10.92 -17.03
N PHE A 154 11.08 -11.56 -18.04
CA PHE A 154 10.68 -10.93 -19.29
C PHE A 154 9.23 -10.44 -19.23
N PRO A 155 8.93 -9.26 -19.80
CA PRO A 155 7.61 -8.61 -19.69
C PRO A 155 6.52 -9.24 -20.59
N ASN A 156 6.88 -10.16 -21.48
CA ASN A 156 5.97 -10.92 -22.34
C ASN A 156 6.73 -12.05 -23.03
N LYS A 157 5.97 -13.05 -23.50
CA LYS A 157 6.50 -14.20 -24.25
C LYS A 157 7.31 -13.80 -25.48
N ARG A 158 6.92 -12.73 -26.19
CA ARG A 158 7.68 -12.21 -27.35
C ARG A 158 9.10 -11.73 -26.98
N SER A 159 9.26 -11.14 -25.81
CA SER A 159 10.56 -10.68 -25.30
C SER A 159 11.41 -11.86 -24.83
N LEU A 160 10.80 -12.86 -24.20
CA LEU A 160 11.44 -14.14 -23.89
C LEU A 160 11.89 -14.86 -25.18
N ASP A 161 11.01 -14.99 -26.18
CA ASP A 161 11.32 -15.59 -27.48
C ASP A 161 12.43 -14.81 -28.22
N GLY A 162 12.42 -13.48 -28.12
CA GLY A 162 13.49 -12.62 -28.62
C GLY A 162 14.85 -12.86 -27.92
N HIS A 163 14.83 -13.15 -26.62
CA HIS A 163 16.02 -13.53 -25.87
C HIS A 163 16.50 -14.94 -26.25
N ILE A 164 15.62 -15.95 -26.24
CA ILE A 164 15.91 -17.33 -26.65
C ILE A 164 16.49 -17.34 -28.07
N SER A 165 15.86 -16.61 -29.00
CA SER A 165 16.32 -16.55 -30.39
C SER A 165 17.65 -15.82 -30.60
N LYS A 166 18.14 -15.03 -29.64
CA LYS A 166 19.44 -14.34 -29.74
C LYS A 166 20.55 -15.03 -28.95
N LYS A 167 20.23 -15.56 -27.77
CA LYS A 167 21.21 -16.10 -26.81
C LYS A 167 21.27 -17.63 -26.81
N HIS A 168 20.17 -18.28 -27.19
CA HIS A 168 20.00 -19.74 -27.15
C HIS A 168 19.85 -20.38 -28.53
N LYS A 169 19.94 -19.59 -29.61
CA LYS A 169 19.96 -20.07 -31.01
C LYS A 169 21.28 -20.78 -31.36
N ALA A 170 21.62 -21.81 -30.61
CA ALA A 170 22.68 -22.74 -30.95
C ALA A 170 22.49 -24.12 -30.31
N ARG A 171 21.26 -24.66 -30.20
CA ARG A 171 21.12 -26.13 -30.14
C ARG A 171 19.73 -26.67 -30.51
N LYS A 172 19.76 -27.51 -31.56
CA LYS A 172 18.82 -28.57 -31.96
C LYS A 172 17.48 -28.19 -32.62
N LYS A 173 17.49 -28.27 -33.96
CA LYS A 173 16.48 -29.04 -34.69
C LYS A 173 16.49 -30.47 -34.16
N GLN A 174 15.43 -30.91 -33.49
CA GLN A 174 14.94 -32.29 -33.58
C GLN A 174 13.41 -32.26 -33.65
N PRO A 175 12.79 -33.09 -34.51
CA PRO A 175 11.39 -32.97 -34.87
C PRO A 175 10.47 -33.49 -33.78
N VAL A 176 9.27 -32.91 -33.77
CA VAL A 176 8.08 -33.31 -33.01
C VAL A 176 7.88 -34.83 -33.06
N GLN A 177 7.97 -35.50 -31.91
CA GLN A 177 7.29 -36.78 -31.70
C GLN A 177 6.31 -36.64 -30.53
N LYS A 178 5.03 -36.80 -30.89
CA LYS A 178 3.88 -36.92 -30.01
C LYS A 178 4.15 -37.96 -28.92
N LEU A 179 3.97 -37.60 -27.66
CA LEU A 179 3.70 -38.55 -26.59
C LEU A 179 2.36 -38.20 -25.91
N ASN A 180 1.29 -38.33 -26.70
CA ASN A 180 -0.06 -38.57 -26.19
C ASN A 180 -0.34 -40.07 -26.34
N SER A 181 0.08 -40.87 -25.37
CA SER A 181 -0.43 -42.24 -25.15
C SER A 181 0.21 -42.88 -23.92
N MET A 182 -0.05 -42.38 -22.72
CA MET A 182 0.24 -43.12 -21.47
C MET A 182 -0.51 -42.57 -20.26
N LYS A 183 -1.83 -42.42 -20.39
CA LYS A 183 -2.79 -42.36 -19.26
C LYS A 183 -4.11 -42.99 -19.68
N LYS A 184 -4.10 -44.31 -19.94
CA LYS A 184 -5.32 -45.12 -20.06
C LYS A 184 -5.10 -46.60 -19.72
N VAL A 185 -4.17 -46.90 -18.81
CA VAL A 185 -3.97 -48.24 -18.26
C VAL A 185 -3.71 -48.08 -16.77
N GLU A 186 -4.75 -47.74 -16.01
CA GLU A 186 -4.77 -47.83 -14.54
C GLU A 186 -6.22 -47.81 -14.00
N ALA A 187 -7.16 -48.25 -14.83
CA ALA A 187 -8.51 -48.59 -14.44
C ALA A 187 -8.81 -49.93 -15.11
N VAL A 188 -9.27 -50.91 -14.33
CA VAL A 188 -9.39 -52.35 -14.64
C VAL A 188 -8.18 -53.17 -14.17
N GLU A 189 -8.05 -53.33 -12.84
CA GLU A 189 -7.64 -54.60 -12.20
C GLU A 189 -7.71 -54.48 -10.66
N ILE A 190 -8.91 -54.23 -10.12
CA ILE A 190 -9.27 -54.60 -8.73
C ILE A 190 -10.74 -55.02 -8.73
N THR A 191 -11.00 -56.25 -9.18
CA THR A 191 -12.16 -57.06 -8.79
C THR A 191 -11.75 -58.52 -8.93
N ASN A 192 -11.37 -59.12 -7.81
CA ASN A 192 -11.60 -60.51 -7.46
C ASN A 192 -11.57 -60.61 -5.94
#